data_AF-V4CDF3-F1
#
_entry.id   AF-V4CDF3-F1
#
_cell.length_a   1.000
_cell.length_b   1.000
_cell.length_c   1.000
_cell.angle_alpha   90.00
_cell.angle_beta   90.00
_cell.angle_gamma   90.00
#
_symmetry.space_group_name_H-M   'P 1'
#
loop_
_entity.id
_entity.type
_entity.pdbx_description
1 polymer ?
#
loop_
_entity_poly.entity_id
_entity_poly.type
_entity_poly.pdbx_seq_one_letter_code
_entity_poly.pdbx_strand_id
1 'polypeptide(L)'
;MKYLVILAFFIAVNGQNFLQETPASSESLCESICAFSCKLYSSPSGLALDGCPGLCICEPYCVDNGARYTDGQLFSKGCNSCRCSNGKILCNDRACKPGRCQHNGELVENGASFKVDCNNCTCRNGVPICTTQFCAKSDTCRYNSQIYQEGEQFNMDCNSCICRSGHLQCTDLICPKKCVHNGTSYSEGEKFKIDCNTCSCNNGLSVCTLKACPPQPSKTCVVNGTVHKNGEVYKVECNTCWCSGGIQACTKMACKSKRDCKVNDVVHMDGDVYKIDCNTCWCKNGIQSCTKMACNPAGTCEYNGTMYNNGDSYKADCNSCICMNGISQCTEMMCPPPKPEITGACLQGALCPSPTSVILDGITVCCRLANQRLSIERVRETKDYTCRCSGPL
;
A
#
# COMPACT_ATOMS: atom_id res chain seq x y z
N MET A 1 -15.17 -89.16 -27.59
CA MET A 1 -16.40 -89.43 -26.80
C MET A 1 -16.86 -88.13 -26.14
N LYS A 2 -18.12 -87.73 -26.42
CA LYS A 2 -19.11 -86.93 -25.66
C LYS A 2 -18.60 -85.76 -24.77
N TYR A 3 -18.88 -84.49 -25.10
CA TYR A 3 -20.08 -83.67 -24.79
C TYR A 3 -20.31 -83.35 -23.30
N LEU A 4 -20.32 -82.05 -22.95
CA LEU A 4 -21.28 -81.33 -22.07
C LEU A 4 -20.92 -79.82 -22.08
N VAL A 5 -21.61 -78.93 -22.80
CA VAL A 5 -22.86 -78.21 -22.47
C VAL A 5 -22.74 -77.30 -21.23
N ILE A 6 -22.76 -75.97 -21.44
CA ILE A 6 -23.42 -75.03 -20.52
C ILE A 6 -24.30 -74.08 -21.35
N LEU A 7 -25.57 -74.04 -20.95
CA LEU A 7 -26.67 -73.27 -21.52
C LEU A 7 -26.51 -71.76 -21.31
N ALA A 8 -26.98 -71.00 -22.31
CA ALA A 8 -27.54 -69.66 -22.13
C ALA A 8 -29.03 -69.77 -21.75
N PHE A 9 -29.59 -68.80 -21.00
CA PHE A 9 -30.70 -67.95 -21.48
C PHE A 9 -31.35 -67.03 -20.41
N PHE A 10 -31.65 -65.79 -20.89
CA PHE A 10 -32.71 -64.81 -20.57
C PHE A 10 -32.81 -64.25 -19.13
N ILE A 11 -33.07 -62.95 -18.91
CA ILE A 11 -34.28 -62.14 -19.22
C ILE A 11 -33.87 -60.65 -19.23
N ALA A 12 -34.06 -59.90 -20.33
CA ALA A 12 -35.18 -59.02 -20.69
C ALA A 12 -35.38 -57.75 -19.82
N VAL A 13 -35.55 -56.64 -20.55
CA VAL A 13 -35.51 -55.22 -20.18
C VAL A 13 -36.84 -54.72 -19.63
N ASN A 14 -36.77 -53.82 -18.64
CA ASN A 14 -37.69 -52.70 -18.35
C ASN A 14 -36.99 -51.87 -17.27
N GLY A 15 -36.83 -50.54 -17.28
CA GLY A 15 -37.28 -49.42 -18.08
C GLY A 15 -37.06 -48.18 -17.19
N GLN A 16 -36.58 -47.09 -17.77
CA GLN A 16 -36.30 -45.77 -17.16
C GLN A 16 -34.96 -45.59 -16.41
N ASN A 17 -33.92 -45.22 -17.17
CA ASN A 17 -32.78 -44.47 -16.69
C ASN A 17 -32.67 -43.17 -17.52
N PHE A 18 -32.80 -42.04 -16.85
CA PHE A 18 -32.26 -40.75 -17.28
C PHE A 18 -30.87 -40.64 -16.63
N LEU A 19 -29.82 -41.06 -17.34
CA LEU A 19 -28.46 -40.60 -17.06
C LEU A 19 -27.69 -40.53 -18.39
N GLN A 20 -27.09 -39.37 -18.56
CA GLN A 20 -26.40 -38.86 -19.73
C GLN A 20 -24.92 -39.21 -19.60
N GLU A 21 -24.42 -40.22 -20.31
CA GLU A 21 -22.98 -40.39 -20.59
C GLU A 21 -22.76 -41.00 -21.99
N THR A 22 -21.72 -40.51 -22.66
CA THR A 22 -21.38 -40.58 -24.08
C THR A 22 -20.72 -41.91 -24.53
N PRO A 23 -20.98 -42.45 -25.74
CA PRO A 23 -20.29 -43.64 -26.26
C PRO A 23 -19.04 -43.26 -27.07
N ALA A 24 -17.88 -43.83 -26.69
CA ALA A 24 -16.70 -43.90 -27.56
C ALA A 24 -16.93 -44.96 -28.66
N SER A 25 -16.57 -44.58 -29.88
CA SER A 25 -16.88 -45.23 -31.15
C SER A 25 -16.13 -46.54 -31.38
N SER A 26 -16.86 -47.47 -32.02
CA SER A 26 -16.45 -48.75 -32.57
C SER A 26 -15.59 -48.65 -33.85
N GLU A 27 -14.65 -47.71 -33.92
CA GLU A 27 -13.85 -47.45 -35.14
C GLU A 27 -12.62 -48.34 -35.31
N SER A 28 -12.14 -49.03 -34.26
CA SER A 28 -10.85 -49.74 -34.34
C SER A 28 -10.89 -51.11 -35.05
N LEU A 29 -12.07 -51.72 -35.21
CA LEU A 29 -12.17 -53.02 -35.91
C LEU A 29 -12.27 -52.90 -37.43
N CYS A 30 -12.61 -51.71 -37.97
CA CYS A 30 -12.84 -51.53 -39.41
C CYS A 30 -11.54 -51.28 -40.21
N GLU A 31 -10.52 -50.68 -39.58
CA GLU A 31 -9.24 -50.37 -40.25
C GLU A 31 -8.40 -51.62 -40.57
N SER A 32 -8.53 -52.68 -39.78
CA SER A 32 -7.67 -53.86 -39.91
C SER A 32 -8.05 -54.76 -41.10
N ILE A 33 -9.31 -54.78 -41.51
CA ILE A 33 -9.83 -55.68 -42.56
C ILE A 33 -9.65 -55.05 -43.96
N CYS A 34 -9.76 -53.72 -44.09
CA CYS A 34 -9.62 -53.04 -45.38
C CYS A 34 -8.17 -52.94 -45.89
N ALA A 35 -7.17 -52.97 -45.00
CA ALA A 35 -5.76 -52.79 -45.37
C ALA A 35 -5.17 -53.97 -46.16
N PHE A 36 -5.73 -55.19 -46.04
CA PHE A 36 -5.20 -56.37 -46.71
C PHE A 36 -5.74 -56.58 -48.14
N SER A 37 -6.96 -56.12 -48.43
CA SER A 37 -7.66 -56.47 -49.68
C SER A 37 -7.46 -55.49 -50.84
N CYS A 38 -6.96 -54.26 -50.59
CA CYS A 38 -6.77 -53.25 -51.65
C CYS A 38 -5.37 -53.24 -52.29
N LYS A 39 -4.57 -54.30 -52.13
CA LYS A 39 -3.19 -54.34 -52.66
C LYS A 39 -3.07 -54.90 -54.09
N LEU A 40 -4.16 -55.27 -54.74
CA LEU A 40 -4.15 -55.78 -56.11
C LEU A 40 -5.35 -55.22 -56.91
N TYR A 41 -5.06 -54.66 -58.08
CA TYR A 41 -5.98 -54.13 -59.11
C TYR A 41 -6.45 -52.66 -58.96
N SER A 42 -5.68 -51.76 -59.58
CA SER A 42 -6.22 -50.55 -60.20
C SER A 42 -6.81 -50.90 -61.57
N SER A 43 -8.13 -50.72 -61.73
CA SER A 43 -8.81 -50.69 -63.04
C SER A 43 -9.90 -49.61 -63.00
N PRO A 44 -10.06 -48.77 -64.04
CA PRO A 44 -10.98 -47.64 -64.06
C PRO A 44 -12.41 -48.03 -64.49
N SER A 45 -12.91 -49.22 -64.13
CA SER A 45 -14.27 -49.65 -64.49
C SER A 45 -14.83 -50.53 -63.39
N GLY A 46 -15.87 -50.03 -62.71
CA GLY A 46 -16.48 -50.71 -61.57
C GLY A 46 -17.09 -52.06 -61.97
N LEU A 47 -16.62 -53.13 -61.35
CA LEU A 47 -17.29 -54.42 -61.26
C LEU A 47 -17.06 -54.98 -59.85
N ALA A 48 -18.16 -55.39 -59.21
CA ALA A 48 -18.19 -55.91 -57.85
C ALA A 48 -17.68 -57.36 -57.80
N LEU A 49 -16.84 -57.68 -56.82
CA LEU A 49 -16.57 -59.06 -56.40
C LEU A 49 -17.31 -59.31 -55.09
N ASP A 50 -18.19 -60.31 -55.10
CA ASP A 50 -18.98 -60.76 -53.95
C ASP A 50 -18.07 -61.34 -52.85
N GLY A 51 -18.23 -60.86 -51.61
CA GLY A 51 -17.56 -61.44 -50.44
C GLY A 51 -17.30 -60.50 -49.25
N CYS A 52 -17.53 -59.19 -49.34
CA CYS A 52 -17.40 -58.27 -48.20
C CYS A 52 -18.77 -57.81 -47.70
N PRO A 53 -19.13 -58.02 -46.41
CA PRO A 53 -20.31 -57.42 -45.83
C PRO A 53 -19.99 -55.95 -45.53
N GLY A 54 -20.43 -55.04 -46.41
CA GLY A 54 -20.36 -53.60 -46.18
C GLY A 54 -19.70 -52.84 -47.32
N LEU A 55 -20.40 -51.80 -47.79
CA LEU A 55 -19.95 -50.83 -48.79
C LEU A 55 -18.56 -50.25 -48.41
N CYS A 56 -17.51 -50.62 -49.13
CA CYS A 56 -16.26 -49.84 -49.11
C CYS A 56 -16.47 -48.59 -49.97
N ILE A 57 -16.88 -47.50 -49.34
CA ILE A 57 -16.95 -46.19 -50.00
C ILE A 57 -15.53 -45.61 -49.98
N CYS A 58 -14.85 -45.66 -51.13
CA CYS A 58 -13.61 -44.90 -51.32
C CYS A 58 -13.97 -43.43 -51.48
N GLU A 59 -14.02 -42.67 -50.39
CA GLU A 59 -14.19 -41.23 -50.48
C GLU A 59 -13.02 -40.61 -51.25
N PRO A 60 -13.28 -39.71 -52.22
CA PRO A 60 -12.24 -39.09 -53.01
C PRO A 60 -11.37 -38.20 -52.12
N TYR A 61 -10.05 -38.35 -52.22
CA TYR A 61 -9.07 -37.60 -51.43
C TYR A 61 -7.98 -37.05 -52.34
N CYS A 62 -7.34 -35.97 -51.90
CA CYS A 62 -6.21 -35.36 -52.59
C CYS A 62 -4.90 -35.75 -51.90
N VAL A 63 -3.81 -35.84 -52.67
CA VAL A 63 -2.46 -36.03 -52.13
C VAL A 63 -1.57 -34.88 -52.58
N ASP A 64 -0.87 -34.25 -51.63
CA ASP A 64 0.13 -33.23 -51.91
C ASP A 64 1.35 -33.40 -51.00
N ASN A 65 2.55 -33.46 -51.60
CA ASN A 65 3.83 -33.70 -50.90
C ASN A 65 3.78 -34.86 -49.86
N GLY A 66 3.04 -35.92 -50.16
CA GLY A 66 2.89 -37.11 -49.30
C GLY A 66 1.82 -36.99 -48.20
N ALA A 67 1.20 -35.83 -48.03
CA ALA A 67 0.06 -35.62 -47.12
C ALA A 67 -1.28 -35.89 -47.82
N ARG A 68 -2.23 -36.50 -47.11
CA ARG A 68 -3.58 -36.84 -47.58
C ARG A 68 -4.60 -35.81 -47.08
N TYR A 69 -5.46 -35.34 -47.96
CA TYR A 69 -6.51 -34.35 -47.67
C TYR A 69 -7.89 -34.90 -48.05
N THR A 70 -8.83 -34.80 -47.12
CA THR A 70 -10.23 -35.20 -47.32
C THR A 70 -10.97 -34.20 -48.21
N ASP A 71 -12.09 -34.63 -48.80
CA ASP A 71 -12.90 -33.74 -49.63
C ASP A 71 -13.40 -32.51 -48.85
N GLY A 72 -13.28 -31.33 -49.45
CA GLY A 72 -13.59 -30.04 -48.82
C GLY A 72 -12.47 -29.46 -47.94
N GLN A 73 -11.45 -30.24 -47.59
CA GLN A 73 -10.36 -29.80 -46.70
C GLN A 73 -9.54 -28.67 -47.35
N LEU A 74 -9.34 -27.60 -46.57
CA LEU A 74 -8.50 -26.46 -46.94
C LEU A 74 -7.05 -26.70 -46.50
N PHE A 75 -6.10 -26.33 -47.36
CA PHE A 75 -4.66 -26.39 -47.07
C PHE A 75 -3.91 -25.35 -47.90
N SER A 76 -2.63 -25.13 -47.60
CA SER A 76 -1.83 -24.07 -48.22
C SER A 76 -0.73 -24.66 -49.11
N LYS A 77 -0.61 -24.16 -50.35
CA LYS A 77 0.55 -24.37 -51.24
C LYS A 77 1.28 -23.05 -51.44
N GLY A 78 2.35 -22.82 -50.67
CA GLY A 78 3.00 -21.51 -50.63
C GLY A 78 2.02 -20.45 -50.09
N CYS A 79 1.80 -19.36 -50.83
CA CYS A 79 0.80 -18.35 -50.46
C CYS A 79 -0.62 -18.64 -51.00
N ASN A 80 -0.78 -19.73 -51.75
CA ASN A 80 -2.04 -20.10 -52.35
C ASN A 80 -2.85 -20.94 -51.36
N SER A 81 -4.11 -20.56 -51.17
CA SER A 81 -5.09 -21.35 -50.42
C SER A 81 -5.75 -22.33 -51.38
N CYS A 82 -5.69 -23.62 -51.02
CA CYS A 82 -6.16 -24.74 -51.80
C CYS A 82 -7.29 -25.48 -51.08
N ARG A 83 -8.19 -26.07 -51.85
CA ARG A 83 -9.26 -26.95 -51.39
C ARG A 83 -9.18 -28.28 -52.14
N CYS A 84 -9.30 -29.39 -51.43
CA CYS A 84 -9.59 -30.66 -52.08
C CYS A 84 -11.06 -30.72 -52.51
N SER A 85 -11.32 -31.01 -53.77
CA SER A 85 -12.67 -31.17 -54.32
C SER A 85 -12.71 -32.38 -55.25
N ASN A 86 -13.38 -33.44 -54.82
CA ASN A 86 -13.52 -34.73 -55.50
C ASN A 86 -12.18 -35.27 -56.03
N GLY A 87 -11.16 -35.29 -55.17
CA GLY A 87 -9.82 -35.79 -55.51
C GLY A 87 -8.97 -34.83 -56.37
N LYS A 88 -9.47 -33.63 -56.67
CA LYS A 88 -8.71 -32.57 -57.36
C LYS A 88 -8.37 -31.43 -56.42
N ILE A 89 -7.14 -30.93 -56.54
CA ILE A 89 -6.66 -29.78 -55.77
C ILE A 89 -6.99 -28.51 -56.54
N LEU A 90 -7.79 -27.63 -55.94
CA LEU A 90 -8.16 -26.32 -56.49
C LEU A 90 -7.56 -25.21 -55.63
N CYS A 91 -6.67 -24.40 -56.20
CA CYS A 91 -5.99 -23.32 -55.48
C CYS A 91 -6.40 -21.94 -56.02
N ASN A 92 -6.29 -20.90 -55.19
CA ASN A 92 -6.30 -19.53 -55.72
C ASN A 92 -4.91 -19.23 -56.33
N ASP A 93 -4.85 -18.98 -57.63
CA ASP A 93 -3.56 -18.73 -58.31
C ASP A 93 -3.05 -17.31 -58.04
N ARG A 94 -2.58 -17.06 -56.82
CA ARG A 94 -1.94 -15.79 -56.45
C ARG A 94 -0.45 -15.85 -56.80
N ALA A 95 0.03 -14.81 -57.47
CA ALA A 95 1.47 -14.59 -57.64
C ALA A 95 2.09 -14.21 -56.28
N CYS A 96 2.76 -15.15 -55.62
CA CYS A 96 3.39 -14.95 -54.31
C CYS A 96 4.64 -14.04 -54.41
N LYS A 97 4.71 -12.98 -53.57
CA LYS A 97 5.93 -12.18 -53.32
C LYS A 97 6.91 -12.95 -52.38
N PRO A 98 8.23 -12.64 -52.35
CA PRO A 98 9.28 -13.67 -52.32
C PRO A 98 9.47 -14.35 -50.96
N GLY A 99 9.21 -15.66 -50.93
CA GLY A 99 10.30 -16.65 -50.81
C GLY A 99 10.95 -16.94 -49.46
N ARG A 100 10.33 -16.61 -48.32
CA ARG A 100 10.87 -16.96 -46.99
C ARG A 100 10.46 -18.36 -46.55
N CYS A 101 11.38 -19.10 -45.94
CA CYS A 101 11.16 -20.43 -45.37
C CYS A 101 10.88 -20.33 -43.87
N GLN A 102 10.13 -21.26 -43.29
CA GLN A 102 9.96 -21.36 -41.84
C GLN A 102 10.89 -22.45 -41.29
N HIS A 103 11.70 -22.13 -40.27
CA HIS A 103 12.60 -23.09 -39.60
C HIS A 103 12.63 -22.81 -38.08
N ASN A 104 12.36 -23.84 -37.26
CA ASN A 104 12.30 -23.74 -35.79
C ASN A 104 11.43 -22.58 -35.24
N GLY A 105 10.36 -22.24 -35.95
CA GLY A 105 9.45 -21.15 -35.57
C GLY A 105 9.86 -19.77 -36.10
N GLU A 106 11.03 -19.63 -36.72
CA GLU A 106 11.53 -18.37 -37.29
C GLU A 106 11.41 -18.32 -38.82
N LEU A 107 11.36 -17.10 -39.38
CA LEU A 107 11.32 -16.86 -40.82
C LEU A 107 12.71 -16.63 -41.38
N VAL A 108 13.13 -17.51 -42.29
CA VAL A 108 14.43 -17.51 -42.96
C VAL A 108 14.30 -16.88 -44.35
N GLU A 109 15.18 -15.94 -44.67
CA GLU A 109 15.18 -15.23 -45.96
C GLU A 109 15.50 -16.14 -47.15
N ASN A 110 15.02 -15.77 -48.34
CA ASN A 110 15.35 -16.45 -49.58
C ASN A 110 16.87 -16.42 -49.83
N GLY A 111 17.48 -17.56 -50.12
CA GLY A 111 18.92 -17.73 -50.31
C GLY A 111 19.72 -17.99 -49.04
N ALA A 112 19.14 -17.85 -47.85
CA ALA A 112 19.82 -18.18 -46.60
C ALA A 112 19.93 -19.70 -46.41
N SER A 113 21.07 -20.12 -45.84
CA SER A 113 21.36 -21.51 -45.53
C SER A 113 21.23 -21.79 -44.04
N PHE A 114 20.68 -22.95 -43.68
CA PHE A 114 20.44 -23.40 -42.32
C PHE A 114 20.54 -24.92 -42.21
N LYS A 115 20.65 -25.45 -40.99
CA LYS A 115 20.81 -26.88 -40.71
C LYS A 115 19.49 -27.52 -40.29
N VAL A 116 19.16 -28.67 -40.88
CA VAL A 116 18.11 -29.58 -40.38
C VAL A 116 18.79 -30.92 -40.12
N ASP A 117 18.93 -31.30 -38.85
CA ASP A 117 19.76 -32.42 -38.40
C ASP A 117 21.20 -32.33 -38.96
N CYS A 118 21.65 -33.37 -39.66
CA CYS A 118 22.94 -33.37 -40.33
C CYS A 118 22.91 -32.65 -41.70
N ASN A 119 21.74 -32.41 -42.27
CA ASN A 119 21.56 -31.87 -43.61
C ASN A 119 21.68 -30.35 -43.67
N ASN A 120 22.32 -29.85 -44.73
CA ASN A 120 22.37 -28.42 -45.05
C ASN A 120 21.22 -28.07 -45.99
N CYS A 121 20.41 -27.10 -45.58
CA CYS A 121 19.27 -26.61 -46.32
C CYS A 121 19.53 -25.18 -46.80
N THR A 122 19.06 -24.85 -47.99
CA THR A 122 19.02 -23.48 -48.50
C THR A 122 17.59 -23.13 -48.83
N CYS A 123 17.11 -21.99 -48.32
CA CYS A 123 15.80 -21.50 -48.67
C CYS A 123 15.78 -21.04 -50.12
N ARG A 124 14.91 -21.63 -50.96
CA ARG A 124 14.66 -21.17 -52.32
C ARG A 124 13.17 -20.96 -52.53
N ASN A 125 12.77 -19.70 -52.67
CA ASN A 125 11.40 -19.28 -52.94
C ASN A 125 10.37 -19.89 -51.96
N GLY A 126 10.73 -19.91 -50.66
CA GLY A 126 9.88 -20.42 -49.59
C GLY A 126 9.93 -21.93 -49.40
N VAL A 127 10.74 -22.62 -50.20
CA VAL A 127 10.97 -24.07 -50.09
C VAL A 127 12.40 -24.32 -49.59
N PRO A 128 12.57 -25.03 -48.46
CA PRO A 128 13.89 -25.45 -48.01
C PRO A 128 14.38 -26.61 -48.88
N ILE A 129 15.49 -26.39 -49.61
CA ILE A 129 16.15 -27.43 -50.39
C ILE A 129 17.33 -27.95 -49.59
N CYS A 130 17.22 -29.19 -49.10
CA CYS A 130 18.21 -29.80 -48.23
C CYS A 130 19.07 -30.82 -48.96
N THR A 131 20.32 -31.01 -48.50
CA THR A 131 21.10 -32.20 -48.83
C THR A 131 20.36 -33.45 -48.38
N THR A 132 20.61 -34.59 -49.03
CA THR A 132 20.03 -35.89 -48.67
C THR A 132 21.11 -36.79 -48.07
N GLN A 133 21.68 -36.37 -46.96
CA GLN A 133 22.55 -37.22 -46.15
C GLN A 133 21.68 -38.08 -45.23
N PHE A 134 22.02 -39.36 -45.14
CA PHE A 134 21.45 -40.24 -44.14
C PHE A 134 21.98 -39.80 -42.77
N CYS A 135 21.17 -39.04 -42.04
CA CYS A 135 21.49 -38.68 -40.67
C CYS A 135 21.24 -39.91 -39.81
N ALA A 136 22.30 -40.43 -39.18
CA ALA A 136 22.14 -41.42 -38.12
C ALA A 136 21.13 -40.84 -37.10
N LYS A 137 20.06 -41.59 -36.81
CA LYS A 137 19.12 -41.21 -35.76
C LYS A 137 19.93 -41.01 -34.49
N SER A 138 19.64 -39.96 -33.73
CA SER A 138 20.31 -39.71 -32.47
C SER A 138 20.11 -40.93 -31.56
N ASP A 139 21.20 -41.60 -31.17
CA ASP A 139 21.21 -42.70 -30.19
C ASP A 139 20.99 -42.18 -28.75
N THR A 140 20.47 -40.96 -28.61
CA THR A 140 20.26 -40.31 -27.32
C THR A 140 18.85 -39.79 -27.20
N CYS A 141 18.28 -39.96 -26.01
CA CYS A 141 16.95 -39.49 -25.64
C CYS A 141 17.07 -38.26 -24.75
N ARG A 142 16.10 -37.33 -24.84
CA ARG A 142 16.07 -36.12 -24.00
C ARG A 142 14.81 -36.09 -23.13
N TYR A 143 14.97 -35.94 -21.82
CA TYR A 143 13.87 -35.78 -20.87
C TYR A 143 14.25 -34.84 -19.73
N ASN A 144 13.37 -33.90 -19.35
CA ASN A 144 13.60 -32.88 -18.32
C ASN A 144 14.99 -32.21 -18.37
N SER A 145 15.42 -31.83 -19.59
CA SER A 145 16.73 -31.22 -19.87
C SER A 145 17.95 -32.11 -19.62
N GLN A 146 17.76 -33.39 -19.31
CA GLN A 146 18.82 -34.41 -19.27
C GLN A 146 18.89 -35.20 -20.58
N ILE A 147 20.08 -35.70 -20.90
CA ILE A 147 20.36 -36.52 -22.09
C ILE A 147 20.69 -37.93 -21.60
N TYR A 148 19.99 -38.92 -22.13
CA TYR A 148 20.15 -40.34 -21.83
C TYR A 148 20.74 -41.05 -23.05
N GLN A 149 21.71 -41.92 -22.83
CA GLN A 149 22.35 -42.72 -23.88
C GLN A 149 21.52 -43.95 -24.24
N GLU A 150 21.78 -44.55 -25.42
CA GLU A 150 21.16 -45.80 -25.84
C GLU A 150 21.28 -46.89 -24.76
N GLY A 151 20.15 -47.51 -24.41
CA GLY A 151 20.07 -48.55 -23.38
C GLY A 151 20.00 -48.03 -21.94
N GLU A 152 20.16 -46.72 -21.71
CA GLU A 152 20.09 -46.14 -20.37
C GLU A 152 18.67 -46.19 -19.81
N GLN A 153 18.56 -46.61 -18.55
CA GLN A 153 17.29 -46.79 -17.85
C GLN A 153 17.11 -45.73 -16.76
N PHE A 154 15.90 -45.18 -16.65
CA PHE A 154 15.54 -44.21 -15.63
C PHE A 154 14.05 -44.28 -15.31
N ASN A 155 13.64 -43.67 -14.19
CA ASN A 155 12.24 -43.65 -13.78
C ASN A 155 11.59 -42.29 -14.09
N MET A 156 10.39 -42.32 -14.68
CA MET A 156 9.48 -41.19 -14.84
C MET A 156 8.27 -41.40 -13.93
N ASP A 157 8.26 -40.73 -12.79
CA ASP A 157 7.31 -40.96 -11.70
C ASP A 157 7.32 -42.42 -11.24
N CYS A 158 6.27 -43.18 -11.54
CA CYS A 158 6.17 -44.61 -11.23
C CYS A 158 6.54 -45.51 -12.42
N ASN A 159 6.74 -44.93 -13.61
CA ASN A 159 7.07 -45.66 -14.82
C ASN A 159 8.57 -45.84 -14.97
N SER A 160 8.98 -47.01 -15.46
CA SER A 160 10.38 -47.29 -15.82
C SER A 160 10.56 -47.13 -17.32
N CYS A 161 11.59 -46.40 -17.73
CA CYS A 161 11.86 -46.02 -19.10
C CYS A 161 13.26 -46.46 -19.51
N ILE A 162 13.41 -46.84 -20.79
CA ILE A 162 14.70 -47.10 -21.43
C ILE A 162 14.82 -46.26 -22.71
N CYS A 163 15.98 -45.67 -22.93
CA CYS A 163 16.28 -45.01 -24.19
C CYS A 163 16.60 -46.06 -25.28
N ARG A 164 15.86 -46.05 -26.38
CA ARG A 164 16.14 -46.89 -27.56
C ARG A 164 15.93 -46.14 -28.86
N SER A 165 16.98 -46.09 -29.68
CA SER A 165 17.02 -45.45 -30.99
C SER A 165 16.49 -44.00 -30.96
N GLY A 166 16.83 -43.26 -29.90
CA GLY A 166 16.40 -41.87 -29.69
C GLY A 166 14.96 -41.70 -29.18
N HIS A 167 14.28 -42.80 -28.81
CA HIS A 167 12.93 -42.77 -28.25
C HIS A 167 12.88 -43.39 -26.85
N LEU A 168 12.06 -42.80 -25.98
CA LEU A 168 11.79 -43.35 -24.65
C LEU A 168 10.75 -44.46 -24.76
N GLN A 169 11.13 -45.67 -24.39
CA GLN A 169 10.21 -46.78 -24.23
C GLN A 169 9.95 -46.99 -22.74
N CYS A 170 8.72 -46.72 -22.30
CA CYS A 170 8.35 -46.75 -20.90
C CYS A 170 7.26 -47.79 -20.62
N THR A 171 7.20 -48.24 -19.37
CA THR A 171 6.00 -48.90 -18.84
C THR A 171 4.82 -47.91 -18.87
N ASP A 172 3.61 -48.45 -18.95
CA ASP A 172 2.36 -47.66 -18.95
C ASP A 172 1.53 -47.94 -17.69
N LEU A 173 2.12 -47.59 -16.54
CA LEU A 173 1.47 -47.64 -15.24
C LEU A 173 0.75 -46.31 -14.99
N ILE A 174 -0.49 -46.41 -14.52
CA ILE A 174 -1.24 -45.27 -14.00
C ILE A 174 -0.61 -44.86 -12.66
N CYS A 175 0.16 -43.78 -12.68
CA CYS A 175 0.84 -43.31 -11.48
C CYS A 175 -0.12 -42.66 -10.47
N PRO A 176 0.01 -42.96 -9.17
CA PRO A 176 -0.74 -42.26 -8.13
C PRO A 176 -0.43 -40.76 -8.17
N LYS A 177 -1.47 -39.93 -8.09
CA LYS A 177 -1.30 -38.48 -8.03
C LYS A 177 -0.81 -38.07 -6.65
N LYS A 178 0.21 -37.19 -6.62
CA LYS A 178 0.72 -36.60 -5.37
C LYS A 178 -0.18 -35.45 -4.92
N CYS A 179 -0.26 -35.23 -3.62
CA CYS A 179 -0.98 -34.11 -3.03
C CYS A 179 -0.01 -32.97 -2.76
N VAL A 180 -0.44 -31.71 -2.91
CA VAL A 180 0.40 -30.53 -2.60
C VAL A 180 -0.28 -29.70 -1.52
N HIS A 181 0.46 -29.40 -0.45
CA HIS A 181 0.01 -28.47 0.59
C HIS A 181 1.16 -27.55 1.00
N ASN A 182 0.93 -26.22 0.98
CA ASN A 182 1.94 -25.18 1.27
C ASN A 182 3.27 -25.39 0.53
N GLY A 183 3.21 -25.79 -0.75
CA GLY A 183 4.39 -26.04 -1.58
C GLY A 183 5.15 -27.33 -1.29
N THR A 184 4.69 -28.14 -0.33
CA THR A 184 5.24 -29.47 -0.06
C THR A 184 4.41 -30.53 -0.78
N SER A 185 5.07 -31.47 -1.46
CA SER A 185 4.43 -32.59 -2.16
C SER A 185 4.45 -33.85 -1.31
N TYR A 186 3.29 -34.48 -1.16
CA TYR A 186 3.06 -35.70 -0.39
C TYR A 186 2.71 -36.86 -1.31
N SER A 187 3.33 -38.01 -1.07
CA SER A 187 3.11 -39.24 -1.85
C SER A 187 1.80 -39.92 -1.48
N GLU A 188 1.33 -40.83 -2.34
CA GLU A 188 0.13 -41.62 -2.08
C GLU A 188 0.18 -42.34 -0.72
N GLY A 189 -0.88 -42.22 0.07
CA GLY A 189 -0.97 -42.79 1.43
C GLY A 189 -0.18 -42.03 2.50
N GLU A 190 0.65 -41.04 2.15
CA GLU A 190 1.44 -40.28 3.09
C GLU A 190 0.55 -39.45 4.02
N LYS A 191 0.85 -39.51 5.32
CA LYS A 191 0.11 -38.78 6.35
C LYS A 191 0.86 -37.52 6.75
N PHE A 192 0.14 -36.40 6.80
CA PHE A 192 0.68 -35.10 7.19
C PHE A 192 -0.32 -34.32 8.05
N LYS A 193 0.13 -33.20 8.61
CA LYS A 193 -0.68 -32.36 9.51
C LYS A 193 -1.04 -31.05 8.83
N ILE A 194 -2.33 -30.70 8.88
CA ILE A 194 -2.82 -29.34 8.62
C ILE A 194 -3.47 -28.88 9.91
N ASP A 195 -2.85 -27.89 10.56
CA ASP A 195 -3.20 -27.47 11.92
C ASP A 195 -3.26 -28.66 12.90
N CYS A 196 -4.40 -28.85 13.58
CA CYS A 196 -4.62 -29.98 14.48
C CYS A 196 -5.09 -31.25 13.74
N ASN A 197 -5.49 -31.13 12.47
CA ASN A 197 -6.06 -32.21 11.68
C ASN A 197 -4.98 -33.10 11.07
N THR A 198 -5.23 -34.40 11.02
CA THR A 198 -4.39 -35.36 10.30
C THR A 198 -4.97 -35.57 8.92
N CYS A 199 -4.15 -35.38 7.90
CA CYS A 199 -4.49 -35.60 6.51
C CYS A 199 -3.73 -36.81 5.96
N SER A 200 -4.31 -37.46 4.96
CA SER A 200 -3.66 -38.48 4.14
C SER A 200 -3.84 -38.12 2.68
N CYS A 201 -2.79 -38.27 1.87
CA CYS A 201 -2.91 -38.13 0.44
C CYS A 201 -3.57 -39.36 -0.17
N ASN A 202 -4.63 -39.15 -0.97
CA ASN A 202 -5.34 -40.20 -1.67
C ASN A 202 -5.65 -39.74 -3.10
N ASN A 203 -4.92 -40.28 -4.07
CA ASN A 203 -4.99 -39.96 -5.49
C ASN A 203 -4.99 -38.45 -5.79
N GLY A 204 -4.09 -37.71 -5.15
CA GLY A 204 -3.94 -36.26 -5.32
C GLY A 204 -4.92 -35.42 -4.50
N LEU A 205 -5.83 -36.05 -3.75
CA LEU A 205 -6.71 -35.38 -2.81
C LEU A 205 -6.20 -35.51 -1.37
N SER A 206 -6.10 -34.38 -0.69
CA SER A 206 -5.79 -34.33 0.74
C SER A 206 -7.05 -34.60 1.55
N VAL A 207 -7.20 -35.81 2.08
CA VAL A 207 -8.34 -36.21 2.92
C VAL A 207 -7.97 -36.03 4.39
N CYS A 208 -8.66 -35.15 5.11
CA CYS A 208 -8.31 -34.75 6.47
C CYS A 208 -9.38 -35.11 7.50
N THR A 209 -8.97 -35.32 8.76
CA THR A 209 -9.90 -35.35 9.89
C THR A 209 -10.60 -34.01 10.05
N LEU A 210 -11.81 -34.01 10.62
CA LEU A 210 -12.60 -32.79 10.87
C LEU A 210 -12.65 -32.45 12.36
N LYS A 211 -11.51 -32.07 12.93
CA LYS A 211 -11.46 -31.50 14.28
C LYS A 211 -11.59 -29.99 14.19
N ALA A 212 -12.41 -29.42 15.07
CA ALA A 212 -12.38 -27.99 15.34
C ALA A 212 -11.06 -27.66 16.04
N CYS A 213 -10.13 -27.06 15.30
CA CYS A 213 -8.84 -26.71 15.87
C CYS A 213 -9.01 -25.50 16.80
N PRO A 214 -8.43 -25.52 18.01
CA PRO A 214 -8.43 -24.35 18.86
C PRO A 214 -7.77 -23.19 18.10
N PRO A 215 -8.26 -21.95 18.26
CA PRO A 215 -7.59 -20.80 17.67
C PRO A 215 -6.14 -20.81 18.13
N GLN A 216 -5.22 -20.85 17.16
CA GLN A 216 -3.79 -20.73 17.44
C GLN A 216 -3.62 -19.44 18.26
N PRO A 217 -2.93 -19.48 19.42
CA PRO A 217 -2.69 -18.28 20.21
C PRO A 217 -2.03 -17.27 19.27
N SER A 218 -2.75 -16.19 18.99
CA SER A 218 -2.26 -15.19 18.07
C SER A 218 -0.97 -14.64 18.66
N LYS A 219 0.14 -14.84 17.97
CA LYS A 219 1.43 -14.25 18.38
C LYS A 219 1.44 -12.72 18.23
N THR A 220 0.31 -12.15 17.81
CA THR A 220 0.08 -10.72 17.60
C THR A 220 -0.65 -10.13 18.80
N CYS A 221 -0.32 -8.88 19.12
CA CYS A 221 -1.01 -8.11 20.15
C CYS A 221 -1.96 -7.12 19.46
N VAL A 222 -3.20 -7.02 19.93
CA VAL A 222 -4.17 -6.03 19.42
C VAL A 222 -4.29 -4.91 20.44
N VAL A 223 -3.85 -3.70 20.06
CA VAL A 223 -3.84 -2.53 20.94
C VAL A 223 -4.55 -1.38 20.25
N ASN A 224 -5.64 -0.88 20.86
CA ASN A 224 -6.48 0.20 20.33
C ASN A 224 -6.95 -0.02 18.86
N GLY A 225 -7.21 -1.27 18.48
CA GLY A 225 -7.62 -1.65 17.13
C GLY A 225 -6.47 -1.88 16.13
N THR A 226 -5.22 -1.63 16.54
CA THR A 226 -4.01 -1.89 15.74
C THR A 226 -3.43 -3.26 16.06
N VAL A 227 -2.99 -4.00 15.03
CA VAL A 227 -2.39 -5.33 15.17
C VAL A 227 -0.87 -5.20 15.11
N HIS A 228 -0.19 -5.61 16.18
CA HIS A 228 1.27 -5.63 16.30
C HIS A 228 1.79 -7.06 16.23
N LYS A 229 2.86 -7.28 15.47
CA LYS A 229 3.51 -8.58 15.30
C LYS A 229 4.33 -8.96 16.55
N ASN A 230 4.59 -10.25 16.71
CA ASN A 230 5.49 -10.73 17.76
C ASN A 230 6.87 -10.10 17.65
N GLY A 231 7.39 -9.56 18.75
CA GLY A 231 8.67 -8.85 18.80
C GLY A 231 8.60 -7.38 18.37
N GLU A 232 7.45 -6.90 17.90
CA GLU A 232 7.27 -5.49 17.52
C GLU A 232 7.26 -4.60 18.76
N VAL A 233 7.98 -3.47 18.66
CA VAL A 233 8.07 -2.42 19.68
C VAL A 233 7.32 -1.19 19.19
N TYR A 234 6.44 -0.64 20.02
CA TYR A 234 5.57 0.49 19.69
C TYR A 234 5.34 1.41 20.89
N LYS A 235 4.73 2.58 20.66
CA LYS A 235 4.43 3.58 21.70
C LYS A 235 2.94 3.60 22.03
N VAL A 236 2.62 3.57 23.32
CA VAL A 236 1.28 3.84 23.85
C VAL A 236 1.40 5.01 24.82
N GLU A 237 0.86 6.16 24.42
CA GLU A 237 1.11 7.44 25.09
C GLU A 237 2.63 7.73 25.24
N CYS A 238 3.13 7.89 26.46
CA CYS A 238 4.56 8.06 26.73
C CYS A 238 5.31 6.73 26.88
N ASN A 239 4.59 5.63 27.14
CA ASN A 239 5.17 4.33 27.44
C ASN A 239 5.65 3.60 26.17
N THR A 240 6.77 2.91 26.31
CA THR A 240 7.26 1.97 25.27
C THR A 240 6.71 0.60 25.58
N CYS A 241 6.04 0.01 24.59
CA CYS A 241 5.44 -1.31 24.66
C CYS A 241 6.06 -2.26 23.65
N TRP A 242 5.98 -3.56 23.91
CA TRP A 242 6.38 -4.60 22.97
C TRP A 242 5.43 -5.80 23.06
N CYS A 243 5.28 -6.48 21.93
CA CYS A 243 4.47 -7.69 21.85
C CYS A 243 5.34 -8.94 22.04
N SER A 244 4.99 -9.81 22.98
CA SER A 244 5.68 -11.08 23.24
C SER A 244 4.68 -12.21 23.39
N GLY A 245 4.62 -13.09 22.39
CA GLY A 245 3.73 -14.25 22.38
C GLY A 245 2.24 -13.90 22.47
N GLY A 246 1.83 -12.76 21.91
CA GLY A 246 0.46 -12.25 22.04
C GLY A 246 0.18 -11.47 23.34
N ILE A 247 1.16 -11.36 24.23
CA ILE A 247 1.07 -10.58 25.47
C ILE A 247 1.76 -9.23 25.25
N GLN A 248 1.04 -8.15 25.54
CA GLN A 248 1.60 -6.80 25.59
C GLN A 248 2.32 -6.58 26.93
N ALA A 249 3.55 -6.12 26.85
CA ALA A 249 4.29 -5.58 27.99
C ALA A 249 4.68 -4.13 27.70
N CYS A 250 4.65 -3.27 28.71
CA CYS A 250 4.98 -1.85 28.57
C CYS A 250 5.85 -1.38 29.73
N THR A 251 6.61 -0.31 29.50
CA THR A 251 7.16 0.50 30.59
C THR A 251 6.04 1.09 31.45
N LYS A 252 6.35 1.46 32.70
CA LYS A 252 5.39 2.06 33.64
C LYS A 252 5.78 3.50 33.99
N MET A 253 5.87 4.34 32.96
CA MET A 253 6.03 5.79 33.11
C MET A 253 4.67 6.42 33.38
N ALA A 254 4.62 7.31 34.36
CA ALA A 254 3.47 8.19 34.55
C ALA A 254 3.44 9.21 33.41
N CYS A 255 2.52 9.03 32.46
CA CYS A 255 2.39 9.93 31.33
C CYS A 255 1.73 11.25 31.75
N LYS A 256 2.24 12.37 31.21
CA LYS A 256 1.60 13.68 31.38
C LYS A 256 0.17 13.59 30.83
N SER A 257 -0.80 13.92 31.67
CA SER A 257 -2.20 13.86 31.30
C SER A 257 -2.50 14.98 30.31
N LYS A 258 -3.36 14.72 29.31
CA LYS A 258 -3.93 15.80 28.46
C LYS A 258 -4.76 16.81 29.27
N ARG A 259 -4.98 16.53 30.56
CA ARG A 259 -5.66 17.41 31.52
C ARG A 259 -4.69 18.28 32.33
N ASP A 260 -3.40 18.19 32.08
CA ASP A 260 -2.40 19.04 32.73
C ASP A 260 -2.34 20.40 32.02
N CYS A 261 -2.12 21.48 32.79
CA CYS A 261 -2.02 22.84 32.28
C CYS A 261 -0.54 23.19 32.06
N LYS A 262 -0.19 23.62 30.85
CA LYS A 262 1.15 24.14 30.54
C LYS A 262 1.14 25.66 30.61
N VAL A 263 1.85 26.24 31.56
CA VAL A 263 1.94 27.70 31.74
C VAL A 263 3.41 28.10 31.90
N ASN A 264 3.88 29.01 31.04
CA ASN A 264 5.26 29.50 31.04
C ASN A 264 6.32 28.38 31.13
N ASP A 265 6.13 27.33 30.32
CA ASP A 265 6.96 26.11 30.27
C ASP A 265 7.00 25.22 31.52
N VAL A 266 6.24 25.57 32.55
CA VAL A 266 5.96 24.70 33.71
C VAL A 266 4.69 23.90 33.45
N VAL A 267 4.68 22.64 33.85
CA VAL A 267 3.51 21.75 33.76
C VAL A 267 2.89 21.61 35.14
N HIS A 268 1.62 21.99 35.25
CA HIS A 268 0.77 21.81 36.43
C HIS A 268 -0.18 20.64 36.18
N MET A 269 -0.22 19.68 37.09
CA MET A 269 -1.08 18.51 36.99
C MET A 269 -2.55 18.89 37.16
N ASP A 270 -3.44 18.08 36.58
CA ASP A 270 -4.89 18.20 36.83
C ASP A 270 -5.21 18.19 38.33
N GLY A 271 -5.83 19.24 38.85
CA GLY A 271 -6.11 19.46 40.26
C GLY A 271 -5.14 20.40 40.99
N ASP A 272 -4.03 20.79 40.36
CA ASP A 272 -3.05 21.67 40.97
C ASP A 272 -3.60 23.06 41.27
N VAL A 273 -3.15 23.62 42.39
CA VAL A 273 -3.35 25.02 42.78
C VAL A 273 -1.99 25.69 42.90
N TYR A 274 -1.78 26.77 42.16
CA TYR A 274 -0.49 27.46 42.08
C TYR A 274 -0.68 28.99 41.98
N LYS A 275 0.41 29.75 42.09
CA LYS A 275 0.38 31.21 41.98
C LYS A 275 1.07 31.71 40.71
N ILE A 276 0.47 32.72 40.09
CA ILE A 276 1.12 33.59 39.10
C ILE A 276 0.99 35.00 39.65
N ASP A 277 2.13 35.60 39.99
CA ASP A 277 2.21 36.84 40.77
C ASP A 277 1.39 36.73 42.08
N CYS A 278 0.45 37.64 42.30
CA CYS A 278 -0.46 37.61 43.43
C CYS A 278 -1.73 36.77 43.20
N ASN A 279 -1.97 36.33 41.96
CA ASN A 279 -3.18 35.60 41.59
C ASN A 279 -3.05 34.10 41.87
N THR A 280 -4.09 33.52 42.45
CA THR A 280 -4.21 32.07 42.63
C THR A 280 -4.84 31.47 41.39
N CYS A 281 -4.20 30.43 40.86
CA CYS A 281 -4.61 29.68 39.68
C CYS A 281 -4.92 28.22 40.03
N TRP A 282 -5.86 27.65 39.29
CA TRP A 282 -6.26 26.25 39.36
C TRP A 282 -6.12 25.62 37.98
N CYS A 283 -5.56 24.41 37.92
CA CYS A 283 -5.61 23.57 36.74
C CYS A 283 -6.72 22.53 36.88
N LYS A 284 -7.68 22.52 35.95
CA LYS A 284 -8.74 21.51 35.92
C LYS A 284 -9.09 21.13 34.49
N ASN A 285 -8.97 19.85 34.15
CA ASN A 285 -9.22 19.30 32.82
C ASN A 285 -8.44 20.02 31.70
N GLY A 286 -7.21 20.45 31.97
CA GLY A 286 -6.36 21.18 31.03
C GLY A 286 -6.73 22.66 30.89
N ILE A 287 -7.71 23.13 31.65
CA ILE A 287 -8.14 24.54 31.67
C ILE A 287 -7.52 25.21 32.89
N GLN A 288 -6.76 26.26 32.61
CA GLN A 288 -6.28 27.19 33.63
C GLN A 288 -7.39 28.20 33.96
N SER A 289 -7.63 28.42 35.24
CA SER A 289 -8.46 29.53 35.73
C SER A 289 -7.71 30.23 36.85
N CYS A 290 -7.69 31.56 36.86
CA CYS A 290 -6.99 32.35 37.87
C CYS A 290 -7.90 33.42 38.46
N THR A 291 -7.63 33.83 39.70
CA THR A 291 -8.18 35.08 40.24
C THR A 291 -7.72 36.28 39.41
N LYS A 292 -8.48 37.38 39.45
CA LYS A 292 -8.13 38.62 38.74
C LYS A 292 -7.98 39.77 39.72
N MET A 293 -6.87 39.75 40.47
CA MET A 293 -6.43 40.81 41.35
C MET A 293 -5.43 41.69 40.59
N ALA A 294 -5.53 43.01 40.77
CA ALA A 294 -4.48 43.93 40.35
C ALA A 294 -3.26 43.70 41.25
N CYS A 295 -2.23 43.07 40.71
CA CYS A 295 -1.00 42.80 41.44
C CYS A 295 -0.06 44.00 41.30
N ASN A 296 0.10 44.79 42.36
CA ASN A 296 1.31 45.60 42.48
C ASN A 296 2.49 44.64 42.62
N PRO A 297 3.63 44.90 41.93
CA PRO A 297 4.83 44.09 42.13
C PRO A 297 5.10 44.01 43.63
N ALA A 298 5.13 42.79 44.15
CA ALA A 298 5.04 42.54 45.59
C ALA A 298 6.06 43.42 46.35
N GLY A 299 5.54 44.25 47.26
CA GLY A 299 6.37 45.11 48.11
C GLY A 299 6.68 46.51 47.57
N THR A 300 6.12 46.92 46.43
CA THR A 300 6.31 48.27 45.86
C THR A 300 5.21 49.26 46.29
N CYS A 301 5.57 50.53 46.46
CA CYS A 301 4.68 51.63 46.79
C CYS A 301 4.53 52.57 45.59
N GLU A 302 3.32 53.08 45.34
CA GLU A 302 3.08 54.06 44.27
C GLU A 302 2.86 55.46 44.88
N TYR A 303 3.58 56.47 44.38
CA TYR A 303 3.34 57.87 44.74
C TYR A 303 3.49 58.79 43.52
N ASN A 304 2.46 59.60 43.24
CA ASN A 304 2.38 60.53 42.10
C ASN A 304 2.75 59.90 40.74
N GLY A 305 2.29 58.67 40.49
CA GLY A 305 2.55 57.90 39.28
C GLY A 305 3.96 57.28 39.19
N THR A 306 4.77 57.37 40.24
CA THR A 306 6.11 56.75 40.32
C THR A 306 6.08 55.54 41.26
N MET A 307 6.71 54.44 40.84
CA MET A 307 6.83 53.21 41.63
C MET A 307 8.13 53.19 42.43
N TYR A 308 8.03 52.89 43.72
CA TYR A 308 9.12 52.79 44.67
C TYR A 308 9.24 51.34 45.14
N ASN A 309 10.45 50.78 45.13
CA ASN A 309 10.72 49.44 45.63
C ASN A 309 10.76 49.42 47.16
N ASN A 310 10.64 48.22 47.73
CA ASN A 310 10.82 48.02 49.16
C ASN A 310 12.20 48.52 49.62
N GLY A 311 12.21 49.42 50.61
CA GLY A 311 13.40 50.12 51.12
C GLY A 311 13.66 51.48 50.48
N ASP A 312 13.01 51.82 49.36
CA ASP A 312 13.19 53.12 48.72
C ASP A 312 12.62 54.23 49.59
N SER A 313 13.39 55.33 49.67
CA SER A 313 12.97 56.55 50.36
C SER A 313 12.60 57.63 49.35
N TYR A 314 11.53 58.36 49.64
CA TYR A 314 11.04 59.43 48.77
C TYR A 314 10.34 60.54 49.55
N LYS A 315 10.19 61.70 48.91
CA LYS A 315 9.48 62.85 49.48
C LYS A 315 8.06 62.91 48.96
N ALA A 316 7.11 62.91 49.89
CA ALA A 316 5.71 63.22 49.64
C ALA A 316 5.40 64.59 50.25
N ASP A 317 5.34 65.62 49.41
CA ASP A 317 5.31 67.01 49.83
C ASP A 317 6.47 67.36 50.78
N CYS A 318 6.18 67.72 52.03
CA CYS A 318 7.21 67.96 53.05
C CYS A 318 7.61 66.69 53.82
N ASN A 319 6.80 65.63 53.75
CA ASN A 319 7.00 64.40 54.52
C ASN A 319 8.03 63.48 53.87
N SER A 320 8.83 62.83 54.72
CA SER A 320 9.79 61.81 54.28
C SER A 320 9.13 60.43 54.40
N CYS A 321 9.09 59.68 53.31
CA CYS A 321 8.48 58.37 53.23
C CYS A 321 9.53 57.29 52.95
N ILE A 322 9.33 56.10 53.50
CA ILE A 322 10.06 54.89 53.15
C ILE A 322 9.04 53.84 52.75
N CYS A 323 9.22 53.21 51.60
CA CYS A 323 8.39 52.10 51.18
C CYS A 323 8.76 50.84 51.94
N MET A 324 7.85 50.28 52.74
CA MET A 324 8.06 49.03 53.46
C MET A 324 6.94 48.04 53.14
N ASN A 325 7.28 47.00 52.39
CA ASN A 325 6.37 45.93 51.96
C ASN A 325 5.09 46.44 51.30
N GLY A 326 5.21 47.46 50.44
CA GLY A 326 4.09 48.08 49.74
C GLY A 326 3.29 49.10 50.57
N ILE A 327 3.76 49.43 51.77
CA ILE A 327 3.18 50.47 52.63
C ILE A 327 4.16 51.63 52.72
N SER A 328 3.71 52.82 52.34
CA SER A 328 4.45 54.06 52.49
C SER A 328 4.42 54.52 53.94
N GLN A 329 5.54 54.37 54.65
CA GLN A 329 5.69 54.87 56.01
C GLN A 329 6.28 56.27 55.98
N CYS A 330 5.42 57.27 56.15
CA CYS A 330 5.79 58.67 56.06
C CYS A 330 5.87 59.32 57.45
N THR A 331 6.73 60.32 57.60
CA THR A 331 6.65 61.25 58.73
C THR A 331 5.30 61.97 58.73
N GLU A 332 4.80 62.37 59.89
CA GLU A 332 3.54 63.13 60.02
C GLU A 332 3.81 64.61 60.34
N MET A 333 4.37 65.33 59.38
CA MET A 333 4.48 66.79 59.46
C MET A 333 3.23 67.43 58.84
N MET A 334 2.68 68.43 59.53
CA MET A 334 1.70 69.34 58.91
C MET A 334 2.43 70.18 57.87
N CYS A 335 2.27 69.82 56.59
CA CYS A 335 2.90 70.54 55.50
C CYS A 335 2.24 71.91 55.31
N PRO A 336 3.03 72.98 55.11
CA PRO A 336 2.48 74.29 54.76
C PRO A 336 1.68 74.17 53.44
N PRO A 337 0.61 74.96 53.28
CA PRO A 337 -0.16 74.95 52.04
C PRO A 337 0.76 75.28 50.85
N PRO A 338 0.57 74.62 49.69
CA PRO A 338 1.34 74.93 48.50
C PRO A 338 1.16 76.41 48.14
N LYS A 339 2.27 77.05 47.76
CA LYS A 339 2.23 78.44 47.28
C LYS A 339 1.39 78.50 46.01
N PRO A 340 0.60 79.56 45.81
CA PRO A 340 -0.21 79.71 44.60
C PRO A 340 0.70 79.90 43.39
N GLU A 341 0.36 79.24 42.29
CA GLU A 341 1.04 79.47 41.03
C GLU A 341 0.40 80.69 40.33
N ILE A 342 1.23 81.64 39.89
CA ILE A 342 0.77 82.80 39.13
C ILE A 342 1.29 82.66 37.71
N THR A 343 0.37 82.51 36.74
CA THR A 343 0.70 82.31 35.33
C THR A 343 0.24 83.50 34.48
N GLY A 344 1.07 83.96 33.55
CA GLY A 344 0.73 85.09 32.67
C GLY A 344 1.86 86.07 32.42
N ALA A 345 1.55 87.18 31.73
CA ALA A 345 2.53 88.15 31.24
C ALA A 345 2.83 89.28 32.23
N CYS A 346 3.02 88.95 33.51
CA CYS A 346 3.27 89.92 34.58
C CYS A 346 4.55 89.56 35.34
N LEU A 347 5.11 90.53 36.04
CA LEU A 347 6.28 90.35 36.90
C LEU A 347 5.84 89.92 38.31
N GLN A 348 6.69 89.18 39.00
CA GLN A 348 6.42 88.62 40.33
C GLN A 348 7.54 88.95 41.33
N GLY A 349 7.18 89.14 42.59
CA GLY A 349 8.09 89.34 43.71
C GLY A 349 8.94 90.61 43.59
N ALA A 350 10.25 90.47 43.83
CA ALA A 350 11.20 91.58 43.86
C ALA A 350 11.38 92.30 42.51
N LEU A 351 10.87 91.72 41.42
CA LEU A 351 10.95 92.30 40.08
C LEU A 351 9.89 93.37 39.80
N CYS A 352 9.08 93.73 40.79
CA CYS A 352 8.02 94.74 40.66
C CYS A 352 8.47 96.15 41.05
N PRO A 353 8.69 97.08 40.09
CA PRO A 353 9.39 98.33 40.36
C PRO A 353 8.49 99.54 40.69
N SER A 354 7.23 99.37 41.10
CA SER A 354 6.25 100.48 41.16
C SER A 354 5.15 100.30 42.23
N PRO A 355 4.54 101.39 42.74
CA PRO A 355 3.42 101.33 43.71
C PRO A 355 2.13 100.66 43.19
N THR A 356 1.99 100.38 41.90
CA THR A 356 0.78 99.76 41.29
C THR A 356 0.79 98.23 41.31
N SER A 357 1.43 97.62 42.32
CA SER A 357 1.45 96.17 42.50
C SER A 357 0.30 95.66 43.36
N VAL A 358 -0.08 94.40 43.16
CA VAL A 358 -1.07 93.69 43.98
C VAL A 358 -0.39 92.52 44.67
N ILE A 359 -0.68 92.29 45.95
CA ILE A 359 -0.19 91.12 46.68
C ILE A 359 -1.26 90.03 46.65
N LEU A 360 -0.94 88.89 46.06
CA LEU A 360 -1.80 87.70 45.99
C LEU A 360 -1.17 86.61 46.86
N ASP A 361 -1.80 86.30 48.00
CA ASP A 361 -1.39 85.19 48.88
C ASP A 361 0.13 85.19 49.20
N GLY A 362 0.67 86.40 49.44
CA GLY A 362 2.08 86.63 49.78
C GLY A 362 3.03 86.85 48.60
N ILE A 363 2.54 86.84 47.36
CA ILE A 363 3.33 87.11 46.15
C ILE A 363 2.92 88.47 45.55
N THR A 364 3.89 89.38 45.40
CA THR A 364 3.68 90.67 44.72
C THR A 364 3.61 90.48 43.21
N VAL A 365 2.59 91.02 42.54
CA VAL A 365 2.37 90.92 41.08
C VAL A 365 2.15 92.30 40.49
N CYS A 366 2.77 92.59 39.34
CA CYS A 366 2.66 93.87 38.67
C CYS A 366 2.92 93.77 37.16
N CYS A 367 2.58 94.83 36.43
CA CYS A 367 2.97 94.98 35.04
C CYS A 367 4.37 95.57 34.88
N ARG A 368 5.02 95.26 33.75
CA ARG A 368 6.38 95.72 33.45
C ARG A 368 6.45 97.23 33.26
N LEU A 369 5.43 97.83 32.65
CA LEU A 369 5.30 99.27 32.49
C LEU A 369 4.28 99.81 33.48
N ALA A 370 4.63 100.90 34.19
CA ALA A 370 3.80 101.47 35.25
C ALA A 370 2.43 102.00 34.76
N ASN A 371 2.30 102.25 33.45
CA ASN A 371 1.05 102.69 32.84
C ASN A 371 0.13 101.54 32.40
N GLN A 372 0.54 100.27 32.49
CA GLN A 372 -0.31 99.15 32.06
C GLN A 372 -1.34 98.78 33.14
N ARG A 373 -2.54 98.39 32.70
CA ARG A 373 -3.57 97.86 33.60
C ARG A 373 -3.35 96.39 33.88
N LEU A 374 -3.15 96.05 35.16
CA LEU A 374 -3.09 94.68 35.65
C LEU A 374 -4.50 94.10 35.82
N SER A 375 -4.77 92.96 35.19
CA SER A 375 -5.96 92.14 35.39
C SER A 375 -5.55 90.81 36.02
N ILE A 376 -6.24 90.41 37.08
CA ILE A 376 -5.99 89.16 37.81
C ILE A 376 -7.29 88.36 37.84
N GLU A 377 -7.23 87.11 37.41
CA GLU A 377 -8.35 86.17 37.46
C GLU A 377 -7.92 84.93 38.22
N ARG A 378 -8.67 84.57 39.26
CA ARG A 378 -8.44 83.33 40.00
C ARG A 378 -8.89 82.13 39.17
N VAL A 379 -8.04 81.11 39.07
CA VAL A 379 -8.40 79.85 38.43
C VAL A 379 -9.44 79.15 39.30
N ARG A 380 -10.56 78.76 38.67
CA ARG A 380 -11.67 78.14 39.41
C ARG A 380 -11.18 76.87 40.11
N GLU A 381 -11.58 76.73 41.37
CA GLU A 381 -11.31 75.55 42.21
C GLU A 381 -9.84 75.32 42.58
N THR A 382 -8.93 76.25 42.26
CA THR A 382 -7.54 76.22 42.74
C THR A 382 -7.18 77.46 43.56
N LYS A 383 -5.95 77.48 44.09
CA LYS A 383 -5.36 78.67 44.73
C LYS A 383 -4.59 79.55 43.73
N ASP A 384 -4.62 79.19 42.45
CA ASP A 384 -3.78 79.80 41.43
C ASP A 384 -4.44 81.00 40.78
N TYR A 385 -3.60 81.88 40.23
CA TYR A 385 -4.04 83.10 39.57
C TYR A 385 -3.48 83.16 38.16
N THR A 386 -4.29 83.68 37.24
CA THR A 386 -3.81 84.13 35.94
C THR A 386 -3.73 85.64 35.94
N CYS A 387 -2.70 86.17 35.29
CA CYS A 387 -2.47 87.61 35.26
C CYS A 387 -2.27 88.09 33.82
N ARG A 388 -2.80 89.29 33.52
CA ARG A 388 -2.64 89.94 32.21
C ARG A 388 -2.36 91.43 32.37
N CYS A 389 -1.45 91.93 31.55
CA CYS A 389 -1.17 93.35 31.41
C CYS A 389 -1.74 93.83 30.09
N SER A 390 -2.70 94.76 30.18
CA SER A 390 -3.34 95.40 29.01
C SER A 390 -2.87 96.85 28.88
N GLY A 391 -3.18 97.50 27.75
CA GLY A 391 -2.65 98.81 27.32
C GLY A 391 -2.74 99.95 28.35
N PRO A 392 -2.22 101.15 28.02
CA PRO A 392 -2.08 102.23 28.98
C PRO A 392 -3.42 102.59 29.68
N LEU A 393 -3.33 102.83 30.99
CA LEU A 393 -4.40 103.20 31.92
C LEU A 393 -5.18 104.45 31.50
#